data_AF-A0A966CKU5-F1
#
_entry.id   AF-A0A966CKU5-F1
#
_cell.length_a   1.000
_cell.length_b   1.000
_cell.length_c   1.000
_cell.angle_alpha   90.00
_cell.angle_beta   90.00
_cell.angle_gamma   90.00
#
_symmetry.space_group_name_H-M   'P 1'
#
loop_
_entity.id
_entity.type
_entity.pdbx_description
1 polymer ?
#
loop_
_entity_poly.entity_id
_entity_poly.type
_entity_poly.pdbx_seq_one_letter_code
_entity_poly.pdbx_strand_id
1 'polypeptide(L)'
;MDAILEWLAVGMIGAAVGAVELISRYKDEPDNALNSWPAVFYLLINALASAGALGLIRVFNWDFGVSEAGAAGWTQVILAGFGAMAILRASL
;
A
#
# COMPACT_ATOMS: atom_id res chain seq x y z
N MET A 1 13.17 12.51 -10.06
CA MET A 1 12.24 12.27 -8.95
C MET A 1 12.82 11.14 -8.12
N ASP A 2 12.87 11.26 -6.79
CA ASP A 2 13.56 10.29 -5.94
C ASP A 2 12.75 8.99 -5.83
N ALA A 3 13.12 8.00 -6.65
CA ALA A 3 12.47 6.69 -6.68
C ALA A 3 12.34 6.03 -5.29
N ILE A 4 13.27 6.33 -4.37
CA ILE A 4 13.24 5.89 -2.97
C ILE A 4 12.03 6.44 -2.22
N LEU A 5 11.70 7.73 -2.40
CA LEU A 5 10.54 8.34 -1.74
C LEU A 5 9.24 7.72 -2.23
N GLU A 6 9.14 7.42 -3.53
CA GLU A 6 7.98 6.75 -4.10
C GLU A 6 7.80 5.33 -3.52
N TRP A 7 8.90 4.57 -3.35
CA TRP A 7 8.88 3.26 -2.71
C TRP A 7 8.49 3.30 -1.23
N LEU A 8 9.02 4.27 -0.48
CA LEU A 8 8.65 4.46 0.92
C LEU A 8 7.19 4.88 1.04
N ALA A 9 6.74 5.82 0.21
CA ALA A 9 5.37 6.31 0.19
C ALA A 9 4.37 5.19 -0.11
N VAL A 10 4.62 4.38 -1.14
CA VAL A 10 3.69 3.28 -1.48
C VAL A 10 3.61 2.23 -0.37
N GLY A 11 4.74 1.92 0.29
CA GLY A 11 4.77 1.01 1.43
C GLY A 11 4.01 1.57 2.64
N MET A 12 4.17 2.86 2.93
CA MET A 12 3.44 3.55 4.00
C MET A 12 1.93 3.59 3.72
N ILE A 13 1.50 3.83 2.47
CA ILE A 13 0.09 3.77 2.09
C ILE A 13 -0.46 2.37 2.34
N GLY A 14 0.25 1.32 1.90
CA GLY A 14 -0.15 -0.06 2.14
C GLY A 14 -0.31 -0.37 3.63
N ALA A 15 0.70 -0.06 4.44
CA ALA A 15 0.64 -0.26 5.89
C ALA A 15 -0.50 0.53 6.54
N ALA A 16 -0.71 1.79 6.16
CA ALA A 16 -1.77 2.63 6.72
C ALA A 16 -3.16 2.08 6.42
N VAL A 17 -3.41 1.61 5.20
CA VAL A 17 -4.69 0.98 4.86
C VAL A 17 -4.86 -0.33 5.64
N GLY A 18 -3.82 -1.15 5.76
CA GLY A 18 -3.86 -2.35 6.60
C GLY A 18 -4.19 -2.05 8.06
N ALA A 19 -3.67 -0.94 8.61
CA ALA A 19 -3.97 -0.49 9.95
C ALA A 19 -5.44 -0.04 10.10
N VAL A 20 -5.95 0.72 9.12
CA VAL A 20 -7.37 1.11 9.09
C VAL A 20 -8.28 -0.11 9.04
N GLU A 21 -7.95 -1.12 8.23
CA GLU A 21 -8.71 -2.37 8.16
C GLU A 21 -8.70 -3.10 9.51
N LEU A 22 -7.55 -3.16 10.18
CA LEU A 22 -7.43 -3.80 11.48
C LEU A 22 -8.24 -3.07 12.57
N ILE A 23 -8.11 -1.74 12.66
CA ILE A 23 -8.87 -0.90 13.59
C ILE A 23 -10.37 -1.06 13.35
N SER A 24 -10.80 -1.12 12.09
CA SER A 24 -12.21 -1.29 11.74
C SER A 24 -12.78 -2.64 12.17
N ARG A 25 -11.92 -3.67 12.28
CA ARG A 25 -12.28 -5.02 12.74
C ARG A 25 -12.28 -5.15 14.26
N TYR A 26 -11.29 -4.56 14.94
CA TYR A 26 -11.13 -4.64 16.39
C TYR A 26 -11.53 -3.34 17.08
N LYS A 27 -12.79 -2.92 16.91
CA LYS A 27 -13.29 -1.63 17.41
C LYS A 27 -13.28 -1.50 18.93
N ASP A 28 -13.40 -2.62 19.63
CA ASP A 28 -13.53 -2.63 21.09
C ASP A 28 -12.16 -2.45 21.79
N GLU A 29 -11.06 -2.90 21.17
CA GLU A 29 -9.70 -2.77 21.69
C GLU A 29 -8.65 -2.57 20.56
N PRO A 30 -8.69 -1.43 19.86
CA PRO A 30 -7.85 -1.20 18.66
C PRO A 30 -6.35 -1.14 19.00
N ASP A 31 -6.00 -0.63 20.18
CA ASP A 31 -4.61 -0.49 20.62
C ASP A 31 -3.96 -1.85 20.88
N ASN A 32 -4.70 -2.78 21.51
CA ASN A 32 -4.23 -4.15 21.72
C ASN A 32 -4.10 -4.90 20.39
N ALA A 33 -5.01 -4.65 19.45
CA ALA A 33 -4.97 -5.28 18.14
C ALA A 33 -3.71 -4.87 17.35
N LEU A 34 -3.39 -3.58 17.28
CA LEU A 34 -2.23 -3.06 16.52
C LEU A 34 -0.88 -3.48 17.11
N ASN A 35 -0.80 -3.69 18.43
CA ASN A 35 0.44 -4.06 19.11
C ASN A 35 0.74 -5.57 19.08
N SER A 36 -0.09 -6.36 18.38
CA SER A 36 0.10 -7.80 18.26
C SER A 36 1.09 -8.17 17.13
N TRP A 37 1.85 -9.24 17.32
CA TRP A 37 2.70 -9.79 16.26
C TRP A 37 1.95 -10.08 14.94
N PRO A 38 0.74 -10.66 14.98
CA PRO A 38 -0.07 -10.83 13.77
C PRO A 38 -0.41 -9.52 13.08
N ALA A 39 -0.67 -8.45 13.82
CA ALA A 39 -0.93 -7.14 13.23
C ALA A 39 0.29 -6.60 12.49
N VAL A 40 1.48 -6.64 13.11
CA VAL A 40 2.72 -6.22 12.45
C VAL A 40 2.94 -6.96 11.13
N PHE A 41 2.72 -8.29 11.12
CA PHE A 41 2.84 -9.09 9.90
C PHE A 41 1.79 -8.71 8.85
N TYR A 42 0.56 -8.45 9.29
CA TYR A 42 -0.52 -8.00 8.42
C TYR A 42 -0.21 -6.64 7.76
N LEU A 43 0.31 -5.68 8.53
CA LEU A 43 0.74 -4.38 8.01
C LEU A 43 1.90 -4.55 7.01
N LEU A 44 2.86 -5.43 7.31
CA LEU A 44 3.99 -5.72 6.43
C LEU A 44 3.54 -6.34 5.10
N ILE A 45 2.61 -7.30 5.13
CA ILE A 45 2.04 -7.88 3.90
C ILE A 45 1.38 -6.81 3.03
N ASN A 46 0.60 -5.92 3.64
CA ASN A 46 -0.05 -4.83 2.90
C ASN A 46 0.97 -3.88 2.27
N ALA A 47 2.00 -3.48 3.03
CA ALA A 47 3.09 -2.65 2.51
C ALA A 47 3.82 -3.33 1.33
N LEU A 48 4.14 -4.63 1.46
CA LEU A 48 4.82 -5.40 0.43
C LEU A 48 3.96 -5.60 -0.82
N ALA A 49 2.65 -5.76 -0.68
CA ALA A 49 1.77 -5.87 -1.84
C ALA A 49 1.58 -4.54 -2.57
N SER A 50 1.46 -3.43 -1.85
CA SER A 50 1.47 -2.09 -2.45
C SER A 50 2.79 -1.81 -3.18
N ALA A 51 3.93 -2.18 -2.58
CA ALA A 51 5.21 -2.13 -3.26
C ALA A 51 5.26 -3.07 -4.49
N GLY A 52 4.79 -4.32 -4.36
CA GLY A 52 4.72 -5.26 -5.47
C GLY A 52 3.90 -4.73 -6.65
N ALA A 53 2.76 -4.09 -6.37
CA ALA A 53 1.93 -3.43 -7.38
C ALA A 53 2.69 -2.29 -8.08
N LEU A 54 3.42 -1.45 -7.34
CA LEU A 54 4.27 -0.41 -7.93
C LEU A 54 5.38 -1.02 -8.81
N GLY A 55 5.98 -2.13 -8.36
CA GLY A 55 6.96 -2.88 -9.13
C GLY A 55 6.41 -3.36 -10.47
N LEU A 56 5.22 -3.95 -10.46
CA LEU A 56 4.55 -4.41 -11.68
C LEU A 56 4.22 -3.23 -12.60
N ILE A 57 3.62 -2.16 -12.08
CA ILE A 57 3.31 -0.94 -12.82
C ILE A 57 4.55 -0.40 -13.54
N ARG A 58 5.70 -0.35 -12.86
CA ARG A 58 6.96 0.11 -13.45
C ARG A 58 7.54 -0.86 -14.47
N VAL A 59 7.49 -2.18 -14.22
CA VAL A 59 7.94 -3.21 -15.17
C VAL A 59 7.14 -3.16 -16.47
N PHE A 60 5.84 -2.90 -16.39
CA PHE A 60 4.97 -2.78 -17.55
C PHE A 60 4.94 -1.38 -18.19
N ASN A 61 5.70 -0.42 -17.63
CA ASN A 61 5.71 0.98 -18.07
C ASN A 61 4.30 1.61 -18.13
N TRP A 62 3.44 1.28 -17.15
CA TRP A 62 2.12 1.90 -17.07
C TRP A 62 2.24 3.33 -16.54
N ASP A 63 2.12 4.31 -17.45
CA ASP A 63 2.16 5.74 -17.17
C ASP A 63 0.77 6.34 -16.88
N PHE A 64 -0.28 5.55 -17.11
CA PHE A 64 -1.69 5.96 -16.95
C PHE A 64 -2.03 7.26 -17.72
N GLY A 65 -1.37 7.50 -18.86
CA GLY A 65 -1.59 8.68 -19.69
C GLY A 65 -0.96 9.97 -19.13
N VAL A 66 -0.09 9.88 -18.13
CA VAL A 66 0.63 11.03 -17.56
C VAL A 66 2.00 11.15 -18.22
N SER A 67 2.22 12.23 -18.96
CA SER A 67 3.45 12.45 -19.74
C SER A 67 4.61 13.06 -18.93
N GLU A 68 4.32 13.76 -17.83
CA GLU A 68 5.35 14.31 -16.95
C GLU A 68 5.84 13.20 -16.01
N ALA A 69 7.14 12.87 -16.09
CA ALA A 69 7.71 11.70 -15.42
C ALA A 69 7.51 11.71 -13.90
N GLY A 70 7.55 12.89 -13.29
CA GLY A 70 7.31 13.08 -11.88
C GLY A 70 5.89 12.78 -11.43
N ALA A 71 4.93 13.41 -12.10
CA ALA A 71 3.50 13.20 -11.89
C ALA A 71 3.12 11.75 -12.20
N ALA A 72 3.74 11.13 -13.22
CA ALA A 72 3.54 9.72 -13.52
C ALA A 72 3.98 8.84 -12.33
N GLY A 73 5.19 9.05 -11.78
CA GLY A 73 5.67 8.29 -10.61
C GLY A 73 4.72 8.37 -9.41
N TRP A 74 4.25 9.57 -9.05
CA TRP A 74 3.31 9.73 -7.94
C TRP A 74 1.91 9.19 -8.25
N THR A 75 1.46 9.27 -9.49
CA THR A 75 0.21 8.62 -9.93
C THR A 75 0.30 7.10 -9.75
N GLN A 76 1.43 6.50 -10.15
CA GLN A 76 1.70 5.09 -9.95
C GLN A 76 1.73 4.72 -8.46
N VAL A 77 2.32 5.55 -7.58
CA VAL A 77 2.32 5.33 -6.13
C VAL A 77 0.91 5.28 -5.56
N ILE A 78 0.05 6.24 -5.91
CA ILE A 78 -1.34 6.28 -5.44
C ILE A 78 -2.11 5.06 -5.94
N LEU A 79 -2.01 4.76 -7.23
CA LEU A 79 -2.72 3.62 -7.85
C LEU A 79 -2.23 2.28 -7.32
N ALA A 80 -0.92 2.10 -7.11
CA ALA A 80 -0.35 0.91 -6.51
C ALA A 80 -0.79 0.74 -5.05
N GLY A 81 -0.69 1.82 -4.27
CA GLY A 81 -1.00 1.84 -2.84
C GLY A 81 -2.44 1.40 -2.56
N PHE A 82 -3.41 2.06 -3.18
CA PHE A 82 -4.83 1.72 -3.02
C PHE A 82 -5.28 0.53 -3.87
N GLY A 83 -4.71 0.36 -5.07
CA GLY A 83 -5.09 -0.73 -5.99
C GLY A 83 -4.70 -2.11 -5.48
N ALA A 84 -3.60 -2.24 -4.73
CA ALA A 84 -3.22 -3.49 -4.07
C ALA A 84 -4.33 -4.02 -3.15
N MET A 85 -5.16 -3.15 -2.60
CA MET A 85 -6.28 -3.50 -1.72
C MET A 85 -7.43 -4.19 -2.46
N ALA A 86 -7.57 -3.95 -3.76
CA ALA A 86 -8.53 -4.68 -4.58
C ALA A 86 -8.15 -6.16 -4.74
N ILE A 87 -6.85 -6.46 -4.68
CA ILE A 87 -6.30 -7.82 -4.79
C ILE A 87 -6.22 -8.49 -3.42
N LEU A 88 -5.79 -7.75 -2.40
CA LEU A 88 -5.55 -8.25 -1.05
C LEU A 88 -6.76 -8.22 -0.12
N ARG A 89 -7.92 -7.73 -0.56
CA ARG A 89 -9.15 -7.77 0.25
C ARG A 89 -9.47 -9.22 0.65
N ALA A 90 -8.98 -9.62 1.81
CA ALA A 90 -9.34 -10.88 2.43
C ALA A 90 -10.80 -10.73 2.86
N SER A 91 -11.72 -11.36 2.14
CA SER A 91 -13.07 -11.57 2.66
C SER A 91 -12.95 -12.47 3.89
N LEU A 92 -13.09 -11.89 5.07
CA LEU A 92 -13.32 -12.59 6.33
C LEU A 92 -14.50 -11.90 7.01
#